data_AF-A0AA45KG21-F1
#
_entry.id   AF-A0AA45KG21-F1
#
_cell.length_a   1.000
_cell.length_b   1.000
_cell.length_c   1.000
_cell.angle_alpha   90.00
_cell.angle_beta   90.00
_cell.angle_gamma   90.00
#
_symmetry.space_group_name_H-M   'P 1'
#
loop_
_entity.id
_entity.type
_entity.pdbx_description
1 polymer ?
#
loop_
_entity_poly.entity_id
_entity_poly.type
_entity_poly.pdbx_seq_one_letter_code
_entity_poly.pdbx_strand_id
1 'polypeptide(L)' 'MTEKKYGTKQEIVEMFGVKKGTLNNDLTKMRRNPKFAQYVIRKSYKVTLVNVVGYEEFIKYCERLQAIN' A
#
# COMPACT_ATOMS: atom_id res chain seq x y z
N MET A 1 -4.67 12.87 -16.92
CA MET A 1 -5.26 12.47 -15.62
C MET A 1 -4.12 12.40 -14.62
N THR A 2 -4.19 13.15 -13.53
CA THR A 2 -3.12 13.17 -12.52
C THR A 2 -3.15 11.84 -11.79
N GLU A 3 -2.23 10.92 -12.10
CA GLU A 3 -2.11 9.65 -11.39
C GLU A 3 -1.89 9.95 -9.91
N LYS A 4 -2.82 9.52 -9.07
CA LYS A 4 -2.81 9.81 -7.65
C LYS A 4 -1.64 9.07 -6.99
N LYS A 5 -0.57 9.79 -6.68
CA LYS A 5 0.67 9.22 -6.12
C LYS A 5 0.48 8.55 -4.75
N TYR A 6 -0.44 9.05 -3.92
CA TYR A 6 -0.69 8.55 -2.57
C TYR A 6 -2.18 8.37 -2.28
N GLY A 7 -2.52 7.26 -1.62
CA GLY A 7 -3.86 6.96 -1.14
C GLY A 7 -3.92 6.83 0.38
N THR A 8 -5.09 7.08 0.95
CA THR A 8 -5.41 6.65 2.32
C THR A 8 -5.55 5.12 2.37
N LYS A 9 -5.57 4.54 3.58
CA LYS A 9 -5.81 3.10 3.73
C LYS A 9 -7.12 2.64 3.07
N GLN A 10 -8.15 3.46 3.11
CA GLN A 10 -9.43 3.12 2.50
C GLN A 10 -9.33 3.09 0.97
N GLU A 11 -8.72 4.12 0.39
CA GLU A 11 -8.52 4.22 -1.05
C GLU A 11 -7.63 3.08 -1.59
N ILE A 12 -6.63 2.64 -0.82
CA ILE A 12 -5.79 1.49 -1.19
C ILE A 12 -6.57 0.18 -1.12
N VAL A 13 -7.43 0.00 -0.11
CA VAL A 13 -8.33 -1.17 -0.03
C VAL A 13 -9.22 -1.24 -1.27
N GLU A 14 -9.82 -0.10 -1.65
CA GLU A 14 -10.71 0.01 -2.81
C GLU A 14 -9.96 -0.22 -4.13
N MET A 15 -8.78 0.39 -4.31
CA MET A 15 -7.98 0.24 -5.53
C MET A 15 -7.45 -1.18 -5.76
N PHE A 16 -7.03 -1.88 -4.71
CA PHE A 16 -6.37 -3.18 -4.82
C PHE A 16 -7.27 -4.36 -4.42
N GLY A 17 -8.53 -4.11 -4.06
CA GLY A 17 -9.47 -5.16 -3.65
C GLY A 17 -9.05 -5.95 -2.40
N VAL A 18 -8.16 -5.40 -1.58
CA VAL A 18 -7.61 -6.09 -0.40
C VAL A 18 -8.45 -5.84 0.85
N LYS A 19 -8.57 -6.81 1.75
CA LYS A 19 -9.21 -6.59 3.06
C LYS A 19 -8.40 -5.58 3.89
N LYS A 20 -9.09 -4.71 4.64
CA LYS A 20 -8.45 -3.73 5.54
C LYS A 20 -7.45 -4.35 6.53
N GLY A 21 -7.76 -5.55 7.05
CA GLY A 21 -6.85 -6.30 7.91
C GLY A 21 -5.56 -6.71 7.20
N THR A 22 -5.67 -7.20 5.96
CA THR A 22 -4.54 -7.52 5.09
C THR A 22 -3.68 -6.28 4.85
N LEU A 23 -4.29 -5.16 4.48
CA LEU A 23 -3.55 -3.91 4.28
C LEU A 23 -2.80 -3.49 5.54
N ASN A 24 -3.40 -3.58 6.74
CA ASN A 24 -2.70 -3.23 7.97
C ASN A 24 -1.47 -4.11 8.22
N ASN A 25 -1.58 -5.42 7.96
CA ASN A 25 -0.46 -6.36 8.06
C ASN A 25 0.62 -6.04 7.02
N ASP A 26 0.23 -5.74 5.79
CA ASP A 26 1.14 -5.35 4.72
C ASP A 26 1.90 -4.07 5.06
N LEU A 27 1.21 -3.03 5.53
CA LEU A 27 1.86 -1.78 5.95
C LEU A 27 2.82 -2.01 7.12
N THR A 28 2.57 -3.00 7.97
CA THR A 28 3.50 -3.38 9.03
C THR A 28 4.76 -4.03 8.46
N LYS A 29 4.61 -4.93 7.48
CA LYS A 29 5.73 -5.56 6.76
C LYS A 29 6.52 -4.54 5.92
N MET A 30 5.84 -3.65 5.21
CA MET A 30 6.45 -2.59 4.41
C MET A 30 7.32 -1.68 5.27
N ARG A 31 6.83 -1.22 6.43
CA ARG A 31 7.63 -0.38 7.36
C ARG A 31 8.88 -1.06 7.89
N ARG A 32 8.88 -2.39 8.01
CA ARG A 32 10.04 -3.17 8.48
C ARG A 32 11.02 -3.52 7.36
N ASN A 33 10.65 -3.32 6.10
CA ASN A 33 11.49 -3.58 4.95
C ASN A 33 12.01 -2.25 4.37
N PRO A 34 13.33 -1.97 4.45
CA PRO A 34 13.90 -0.71 3.96
C PRO A 34 13.53 -0.36 2.51
N LYS A 35 13.33 -1.38 1.64
CA LYS A 35 12.90 -1.19 0.24
C LYS A 35 11.54 -0.50 0.13
N PHE A 36 10.62 -0.82 1.05
CA PHE A 36 9.22 -0.39 0.98
C PHE A 36 8.82 0.61 2.06
N ALA A 37 9.65 0.81 3.09
CA ALA A 37 9.33 1.68 4.23
C ALA A 37 9.04 3.13 3.79
N GLN A 38 9.78 3.62 2.80
CA GLN A 38 9.60 4.94 2.19
C GLN A 38 8.22 5.18 1.57
N TYR A 39 7.50 4.12 1.21
CA TYR A 39 6.18 4.20 0.59
C TYR A 39 5.05 4.35 1.61
N VAL A 40 5.32 4.25 2.92
CA VAL A 40 4.33 4.37 3.98
C VAL A 40 4.57 5.64 4.78
N ILE A 41 3.82 6.69 4.47
CA ILE A 41 3.98 8.01 5.08
C ILE A 41 2.99 8.19 6.21
N ARG A 42 3.49 8.51 7.40
CA ARG A 42 2.65 8.97 8.52
C ARG A 42 2.47 10.48 8.41
N LYS A 43 1.32 10.92 7.89
CA LYS A 43 0.97 12.35 7.81
C LYS A 43 0.59 12.93 9.18
N SER A 44 -0.03 12.13 10.04
CA SER A 44 -0.36 12.50 11.43
C SER A 44 -0.51 11.26 12.31
N TYR A 45 -0.84 11.43 13.60
CA TYR A 45 -1.15 10.31 14.49
C TYR A 45 -2.24 9.38 13.93
N LYS A 46 -3.26 9.95 13.27
CA LYS A 46 -4.43 9.20 12.77
C LYS A 46 -4.37 8.90 11.26
N VAL A 47 -3.53 9.61 10.51
CA VAL A 47 -3.53 9.53 9.04
C VAL A 47 -2.23 8.91 8.53
N THR A 48 -2.37 7.76 7.85
CA THR A 48 -1.31 7.13 7.06
C THR A 48 -1.67 7.26 5.59
N LEU A 49 -0.72 7.78 4.80
CA LEU A 49 -0.75 7.77 3.35
C LEU A 49 0.17 6.67 2.84
N VAL A 50 -0.23 6.03 1.75
CA VAL A 50 0.50 4.92 1.13
C VAL A 50 0.72 5.27 -0.33
N ASN A 51 1.95 5.16 -0.81
CA ASN A 51 2.24 5.32 -2.23
C ASN A 51 1.56 4.20 -3.01
N VAL A 52 0.78 4.54 -4.04
CA VAL A 52 -0.01 3.56 -4.81
C VAL A 52 0.92 2.57 -5.53
N VAL A 53 1.90 3.08 -6.28
CA VAL A 53 2.90 2.26 -6.99
C VAL A 53 3.72 1.44 -6.00
N GLY A 54 4.13 2.03 -4.89
CA GLY A 54 4.89 1.33 -3.86
C GLY A 54 4.14 0.18 -3.20
N TYR A 55 2.80 0.28 -3.08
CA TYR A 55 1.98 -0.84 -2.59
C TYR A 55 1.83 -1.92 -3.65
N GLU A 56 1.67 -1.56 -4.92
CA GLU A 56 1.67 -2.50 -6.04
C GLU A 56 2.98 -3.30 -6.11
N GLU A 57 4.12 -2.62 -6.03
CA GLU A 57 5.45 -3.25 -5.98
C GLU A 57 5.58 -4.21 -4.80
N PHE A 58 5.03 -3.85 -3.64
CA PHE A 58 5.03 -4.73 -2.46
C PHE A 58 4.17 -5.97 -2.66
N ILE A 59 3.00 -5.84 -3.28
CA ILE A 59 2.13 -6.98 -3.60
C ILE A 59 2.81 -7.91 -4.60
N LYS A 60 3.46 -7.35 -5.65
CA LYS A 60 4.27 -8.11 -6.62
C LYS A 60 5.43 -8.84 -5.93
N TYR A 61 6.16 -8.16 -5.05
CA TYR A 61 7.22 -8.76 -4.25
C TYR A 61 6.73 -9.90 -3.34
N CYS A 62 5.49 -9.82 -2.87
CA CYS A 62 4.86 -10.88 -2.09
C CYS A 62 4.22 -11.98 -2.96
N GLU A 63 4.33 -11.92 -4.29
CA GLU A 63 3.70 -12.84 -5.25
C GLU A 63 2.17 -12.94 -5.11
N ARG A 64 1.54 -11.86 -4.63
CA ARG A 64 0.09 -11.80 -4.41
C ARG A 64 -0.67 -11.03 -5.49
N LEU A 65 0.03 -10.49 -6.49
CA LEU A 65 -0.61 -9.87 -7.63
C LEU A 65 -1.07 -11.01 -8.53
N GLN A 66 -2.33 -11.43 -8.39
CA GLN A 66 -2.90 -12.31 -9.41
C GLN A 66 -2.93 -11.51 -10.71
N ALA A 67 -2.33 -12.06 -11.76
CA ALA A 67 -2.43 -11.50 -13.09
C ALA A 67 -3.92 -11.29 -13.37
N ILE A 68 -4.32 -10.02 -13.47
CA ILE A 68 -5.63 -9.66 -14.00
C ILE A 68 -5.55 -10.04 -15.47
N ASN A 69 -5.99 -11.25 -15.79
CA ASN A 69 -6.33 -11.67 -17.15
C ASN A 69 -7.75 -11.21 -17.46
#